data_AF-A0A9D6J0C2-F1
#
_entry.id   AF-A0A9D6J0C2-F1
#
_cell.length_a   1.000
_cell.length_b   1.000
_cell.length_c   1.000
_cell.angle_alpha   90.00
_cell.angle_beta   90.00
_cell.angle_gamma   90.00
#
_symmetry.space_group_name_H-M   'P 1'
#
loop_
_entity.id
_entity.type
_entity.pdbx_description
1 polymer ?
#
loop_
_entity_poly.entity_id
_entity_poly.type
_entity_poly.pdbx_seq_one_letter_code
_entity_poly.pdbx_strand_id
1 'polypeptide(L)'
;MEQAFAGAHVVYPKSWAPYRVMQRRTELLKNSDQEGLKALEEECLANNARFSRWECDRAKMNLTHERSALYMHCLPADISGVSCKAGEVSAEVFEQYRIPTYFEASYKPFVISAIMFLTRLRDPGAKLETIIRRAKSLSI
;
A
#
# COMPACT_ATOMS: atom_id res chain seq x y z
N MET A 1 -14.34 8.52 7.14
CA MET A 1 -13.45 7.34 7.21
C MET A 1 -14.06 6.28 8.13
N GLU A 2 -14.56 6.72 9.29
CA GLU A 2 -15.21 5.99 10.38
C GLU A 2 -16.27 4.98 9.92
N GLN A 3 -17.17 5.38 9.01
CA GLN A 3 -18.20 4.47 8.48
C GLN A 3 -17.61 3.21 7.82
N ALA A 4 -16.47 3.34 7.13
CA ALA A 4 -15.81 2.21 6.49
C ALA A 4 -14.99 1.36 7.48
N PHE A 5 -14.59 1.94 8.63
CA PHE A 5 -13.90 1.22 9.69
C PHE A 5 -14.87 0.43 10.59
N ALA A 6 -16.10 0.90 10.74
CA ALA A 6 -17.11 0.27 11.59
C ALA A 6 -17.34 -1.21 11.20
N GLY A 7 -16.96 -2.14 12.09
CA GLY A 7 -17.11 -3.58 11.89
C GLY A 7 -16.24 -4.18 10.78
N ALA A 8 -15.25 -3.45 10.27
CA ALA A 8 -14.32 -3.97 9.26
C ALA A 8 -13.43 -5.07 9.85
N HIS A 9 -13.16 -6.13 9.09
CA HIS A 9 -12.19 -7.17 9.48
C HIS A 9 -10.77 -6.88 8.96
N VAL A 10 -10.69 -6.06 7.91
CA VAL A 10 -9.45 -5.63 7.26
C VAL A 10 -9.61 -4.15 6.93
N VAL A 11 -8.55 -3.37 7.11
CA VAL A 11 -8.50 -1.96 6.71
C VAL A 11 -7.24 -1.71 5.88
N TYR A 12 -7.40 -0.93 4.80
CA TYR A 12 -6.30 -0.53 3.92
C TYR A 12 -6.37 1.00 3.67
N PRO A 13 -5.91 1.81 4.64
CA PRO A 13 -5.92 3.26 4.51
C PRO A 13 -4.63 3.75 3.82
N LYS A 14 -4.75 4.20 2.57
CA LYS A 14 -3.64 4.73 1.75
C LYS A 14 -4.11 6.01 1.07
N SER A 15 -3.27 7.03 1.01
CA SER A 15 -3.58 8.26 0.28
C SER A 15 -3.44 8.07 -1.24
N TRP A 16 -4.23 8.80 -2.02
CA TRP A 16 -4.08 8.92 -3.47
C TRP A 16 -4.52 10.31 -3.96
N ALA A 17 -3.95 10.77 -5.07
CA ALA A 17 -4.39 12.00 -5.72
C ALA A 17 -5.68 11.75 -6.55
N PRO A 18 -6.62 12.70 -6.61
CA PRO A 18 -7.82 12.58 -7.44
C PRO A 18 -7.49 12.33 -8.92
N TYR A 19 -8.29 11.52 -9.62
CA TYR A 19 -8.05 11.20 -11.03
C TYR A 19 -7.91 12.44 -11.93
N ARG A 20 -8.78 13.44 -11.75
CA ARG A 20 -8.72 14.71 -12.53
C ARG A 20 -7.44 15.50 -12.29
N VAL A 21 -6.89 15.46 -11.06
CA VAL A 21 -5.58 16.06 -10.76
C VAL A 21 -4.50 15.34 -11.56
N MET A 22 -4.55 14.00 -11.61
CA MET A 22 -3.58 13.22 -12.37
C MET A 22 -3.67 13.48 -13.88
N GLN A 23 -4.86 13.70 -14.44
CA GLN A 23 -5.02 14.10 -15.84
C GLN A 23 -4.33 15.43 -16.15
N ARG A 24 -4.61 16.49 -15.35
CA ARG A 24 -3.95 17.80 -15.46
C ARG A 24 -2.44 17.66 -15.32
N ARG A 25 -1.97 16.92 -14.30
CA ARG A 25 -0.55 16.64 -14.07
C ARG A 25 0.12 16.01 -15.30
N THR A 26 -0.53 15.05 -15.95
CA THR A 26 0.01 14.39 -17.15
C THR A 26 0.17 15.37 -18.31
N GLU A 27 -0.78 16.28 -18.53
CA GLU A 27 -0.69 17.30 -19.58
C GLU A 27 0.46 18.28 -19.30
N LEU A 28 0.56 18.78 -18.07
CA LEU A 28 1.64 19.68 -17.65
C LEU A 28 3.03 19.01 -17.80
N LEU A 29 3.15 17.75 -17.38
CA LEU A 29 4.39 16.97 -17.55
C LEU A 29 4.77 16.80 -19.02
N LYS A 30 3.81 16.46 -19.89
CA LYS A 30 4.06 16.30 -21.34
C LYS A 30 4.57 17.59 -21.98
N ASN A 31 4.10 18.73 -21.48
CA ASN A 31 4.51 20.05 -21.96
C ASN A 31 5.76 20.59 -21.24
N SER A 32 6.36 19.84 -20.31
CA SER A 32 7.47 20.28 -19.46
C SER A 32 7.19 21.56 -18.67
N ASP A 33 5.92 21.82 -18.35
CA ASP A 33 5.48 23.03 -17.66
C ASP A 33 5.72 22.92 -16.14
N GLN A 34 6.90 23.39 -15.71
CA GLN A 34 7.33 23.32 -14.30
C GLN A 34 6.54 24.27 -13.40
N GLU A 35 6.16 25.46 -13.90
CA GLU A 35 5.40 26.44 -13.13
C GLU A 35 3.98 25.94 -12.87
N GLY A 36 3.34 25.39 -13.90
CA GLY A 36 2.02 24.77 -13.78
C GLY A 36 2.02 23.56 -12.84
N LEU A 37 3.09 22.76 -12.84
CA LEU A 37 3.23 21.64 -11.89
C LEU A 37 3.32 22.11 -10.45
N LYS A 38 4.12 23.15 -10.17
CA LYS A 38 4.23 23.73 -8.83
C LYS A 38 2.89 24.30 -8.36
N ALA A 39 2.20 25.04 -9.23
CA ALA A 39 0.89 25.60 -8.91
C ALA A 39 -0.16 24.49 -8.63
N LEU A 40 -0.15 23.41 -9.42
CA LEU A 40 -1.03 22.26 -9.20
C LEU A 40 -0.72 21.55 -7.88
N GLU A 41 0.57 21.40 -7.53
CA GLU A 41 0.97 20.82 -6.25
C GLU A 41 0.47 21.63 -5.05
N GLU A 42 0.64 22.95 -5.08
CA GLU A 42 0.14 23.86 -4.04
C GLU A 42 -1.39 23.76 -3.86
N GLU A 43 -2.14 23.71 -4.97
CA GLU A 43 -3.60 23.47 -4.98
C GLU A 43 -3.94 22.13 -4.29
N CYS A 44 -3.21 21.07 -4.62
CA CYS A 44 -3.43 19.73 -4.08
C CYS A 44 -3.11 19.65 -2.58
N LEU A 45 -2.00 20.23 -2.15
CA LEU A 45 -1.62 20.28 -0.73
C LEU A 45 -2.67 21.03 0.09
N ALA A 46 -3.16 22.17 -0.40
CA ALA A 46 -4.22 22.93 0.25
C ALA A 46 -5.53 22.13 0.34
N ASN A 47 -5.88 21.39 -0.71
CA ASN A 47 -7.06 20.52 -0.69
C ASN A 47 -6.91 19.38 0.32
N ASN A 48 -5.77 18.69 0.32
CA ASN A 48 -5.52 17.54 1.20
C ASN A 48 -5.50 17.93 2.68
N ALA A 49 -5.00 19.13 3.00
CA ALA A 49 -4.96 19.65 4.36
C ALA A 49 -6.35 19.77 5.02
N ARG A 50 -7.43 19.91 4.22
CA ARG A 50 -8.83 19.92 4.72
C ARG A 50 -9.28 18.57 5.28
N PHE A 51 -8.55 17.50 4.97
CA PHE A 51 -8.86 16.12 5.33
C PHE A 51 -7.79 15.48 6.22
N SER A 52 -6.95 16.28 6.88
CA SER A 52 -5.88 15.79 7.78
C SER A 52 -6.35 14.84 8.89
N ARG A 53 -7.64 14.84 9.23
CA ARG A 53 -8.25 13.87 10.17
C ARG A 53 -8.36 12.44 9.62
N TRP A 54 -8.09 12.22 8.33
CA TRP A 54 -8.15 10.91 7.65
C TRP A 54 -6.87 10.10 7.90
N GLU A 55 -6.49 9.99 9.16
CA GLU A 55 -5.37 9.20 9.66
C GLU A 55 -5.91 7.90 10.27
N CYS A 56 -5.27 6.75 10.03
CA CYS A 56 -5.54 5.52 10.75
C CYS A 56 -4.95 5.56 12.17
N ASP A 57 -5.79 5.89 13.15
CA ASP A 57 -5.42 5.99 14.57
C ASP A 57 -6.11 4.92 15.43
N ARG A 58 -5.76 4.86 16.71
CA ARG A 58 -6.36 3.92 17.67
C ARG A 58 -7.88 4.08 17.77
N ALA A 59 -8.40 5.31 17.69
CA ALA A 59 -9.83 5.56 17.77
C ALA A 59 -10.58 4.91 16.60
N LYS A 60 -10.05 5.01 15.39
CA LYS A 60 -10.62 4.35 14.20
C LYS A 60 -10.44 2.85 14.24
N MET A 61 -9.28 2.34 14.66
CA MET A 61 -9.08 0.89 14.83
C MET A 61 -10.05 0.29 15.86
N ASN A 62 -10.43 1.03 16.90
CA ASN A 62 -11.43 0.59 17.87
C ASN A 62 -12.87 0.49 17.32
N LEU A 63 -13.15 1.05 16.15
CA LEU A 63 -14.45 0.88 15.46
C LEU A 63 -14.53 -0.46 14.72
N THR A 64 -13.39 -1.11 14.48
CA THR A 64 -13.30 -2.32 13.65
C THR A 64 -13.85 -3.55 14.35
N HIS A 65 -14.06 -4.63 13.58
CA HIS A 65 -14.47 -5.92 14.11
C HIS A 65 -13.49 -6.37 15.20
N GLU A 66 -14.02 -6.66 16.39
CA GLU A 66 -13.24 -7.02 17.58
C GLU A 66 -12.13 -6.03 17.96
N ARG A 67 -12.16 -4.81 17.41
CA ARG A 67 -11.11 -3.77 17.57
C ARG A 67 -9.72 -4.23 17.09
N SER A 68 -9.67 -5.24 16.23
CA SER A 68 -8.46 -5.98 15.91
C SER A 68 -8.29 -6.24 14.41
N ALA A 69 -9.01 -5.50 13.55
CA ALA A 69 -8.89 -5.66 12.10
C ALA A 69 -7.43 -5.73 11.62
N LEU A 70 -7.19 -6.54 10.59
CA LEU A 70 -5.90 -6.59 9.93
C LEU A 70 -5.66 -5.25 9.24
N TYR A 71 -4.70 -4.48 9.75
CA TYR A 71 -4.17 -3.32 9.04
C TYR A 71 -3.22 -3.79 7.93
N MET A 72 -3.48 -3.32 6.70
CA MET A 72 -2.67 -3.59 5.52
C MET A 72 -2.17 -2.29 4.90
N HIS A 73 -0.95 -2.32 4.36
CA HIS A 73 -0.35 -1.16 3.72
C HIS A 73 0.89 -1.55 2.90
N CYS A 74 0.99 -1.10 1.65
CA CYS A 74 2.03 -1.53 0.70
C CYS A 74 3.47 -1.10 1.01
N LEU A 75 3.64 -0.15 1.94
CA LEU A 75 4.91 0.49 2.31
C LEU A 75 5.58 1.33 1.19
N PRO A 76 6.31 2.41 1.53
CA PRO A 76 6.35 3.03 2.86
C PRO A 76 5.02 3.70 3.23
N ALA A 77 4.73 3.77 4.53
CA ALA A 77 3.61 4.53 5.08
C ALA A 77 4.08 5.90 5.57
N ASP A 78 3.23 6.90 5.48
CA ASP A 78 3.44 8.19 6.14
C ASP A 78 3.01 8.09 7.61
N ILE A 79 3.98 7.96 8.51
CA ILE A 79 3.73 7.72 9.93
C ILE A 79 3.81 9.03 10.70
N SER A 80 2.70 9.43 11.32
CA SER A 80 2.61 10.66 12.11
C SER A 80 3.61 10.66 13.25
N GLY A 81 4.40 11.73 13.34
CA GLY A 81 5.43 11.91 14.36
C GLY A 81 6.74 11.14 14.10
N VAL A 82 6.83 10.36 13.02
CA VAL A 82 8.03 9.58 12.67
C VAL A 82 8.58 10.01 11.31
N SER A 83 7.86 9.77 10.22
CA SER A 83 8.30 10.18 8.87
C SER A 83 7.77 11.54 8.45
N CYS A 84 6.70 12.02 9.09
CA CYS A 84 6.08 13.30 8.80
C CYS A 84 5.32 13.83 10.03
N LYS A 85 4.93 15.11 10.01
CA LYS A 85 4.17 15.74 11.11
C LYS A 85 2.77 15.14 11.28
N ALA A 86 2.08 14.87 10.17
CA ALA A 86 0.76 14.28 10.12
C ALA A 86 0.67 13.44 8.84
N GLY A 87 0.30 12.17 8.98
CA GLY A 87 0.37 11.18 7.90
C GLY A 87 -0.86 10.28 7.80
N GLU A 88 -0.65 9.12 7.20
CA GLU A 88 -1.67 8.11 6.90
C GLU A 88 -2.04 7.26 8.14
N VAL A 89 -1.11 7.07 9.08
CA VAL A 89 -1.25 6.17 10.22
C VAL A 89 -0.49 6.68 11.45
N SER A 90 -1.03 6.45 12.65
CA SER A 90 -0.33 6.79 13.89
C SER A 90 0.82 5.82 14.17
N ALA A 91 1.87 6.30 14.86
CA ALA A 91 3.02 5.47 15.22
C ALA A 91 2.65 4.21 16.01
N GLU A 92 1.69 4.31 16.94
CA GLU A 92 1.21 3.19 17.76
C GLU A 92 0.52 2.11 16.91
N VAL A 93 -0.37 2.50 16.00
CA VAL A 93 -1.06 1.55 15.13
C VAL A 93 -0.07 0.90 14.18
N PHE A 94 0.83 1.68 13.57
CA PHE A 94 1.83 1.13 12.68
C PHE A 94 2.74 0.11 13.40
N GLU A 95 3.20 0.41 14.62
CA GLU A 95 4.07 -0.50 15.37
C GLU A 95 3.36 -1.82 15.71
N GLN A 96 2.08 -1.79 16.09
CA GLN A 96 1.30 -3.00 16.35
C GLN A 96 1.24 -3.93 15.12
N TYR A 97 1.16 -3.37 13.90
CA TYR A 97 1.00 -4.13 12.66
C TYR A 97 2.23 -4.13 11.75
N ARG A 98 3.40 -3.72 12.28
CA ARG A 98 4.66 -3.65 11.54
C ARG A 98 5.05 -5.01 10.96
N ILE A 99 5.01 -6.07 11.77
CA ILE A 99 5.34 -7.43 11.31
C ILE A 99 4.33 -7.95 10.26
N PRO A 100 3.00 -7.85 10.46
CA PRO A 100 2.02 -8.16 9.41
C PRO A 100 2.29 -7.47 8.07
N THR A 101 2.58 -6.16 8.05
CA THR A 101 2.87 -5.44 6.79
C THR A 101 4.19 -5.87 6.13
N TYR A 102 5.17 -6.32 6.92
CA TYR A 102 6.41 -6.88 6.36
C TYR A 102 6.17 -8.24 5.72
N PHE A 103 5.35 -9.09 6.36
CA PHE A 103 4.92 -10.34 5.75
C PHE A 103 4.08 -10.10 4.48
N GLU A 104 3.16 -9.14 4.49
CA GLU A 104 2.41 -8.70 3.31
C GLU A 104 3.36 -8.37 2.14
N ALA A 105 4.36 -7.51 2.37
CA ALA A 105 5.34 -7.11 1.36
C ALA A 105 6.19 -8.28 0.84
N SER A 106 6.46 -9.29 1.68
CA SER A 106 7.27 -10.46 1.34
C SER A 106 6.69 -11.31 0.21
N TYR A 107 5.38 -11.22 -0.05
CA TYR A 107 4.72 -11.98 -1.12
C TYR A 107 4.96 -11.40 -2.53
N LYS A 108 5.27 -10.10 -2.66
CA LYS A 108 5.39 -9.44 -3.96
C LYS A 108 6.42 -10.09 -4.90
N PRO A 109 7.63 -10.47 -4.44
CA PRO A 109 8.59 -11.20 -5.28
C PRO A 109 8.06 -12.55 -5.78
N PHE A 110 7.32 -13.29 -4.96
CA PHE A 110 6.75 -14.59 -5.34
C PHE A 110 5.64 -14.44 -6.36
N VAL A 111 4.78 -13.42 -6.22
CA VAL A 111 3.73 -13.12 -7.21
C VAL A 111 4.36 -12.77 -8.57
N ILE A 112 5.37 -11.91 -8.61
CA ILE A 112 6.08 -11.56 -9.86
C ILE A 112 6.72 -12.81 -10.47
N SER A 113 7.37 -13.64 -9.65
CA SER A 113 7.99 -14.89 -10.09
C SER A 113 6.96 -15.87 -10.65
N ALA A 114 5.79 -15.99 -10.02
CA ALA A 114 4.70 -16.84 -10.50
C ALA A 114 4.16 -16.35 -11.85
N ILE A 115 3.98 -15.04 -12.03
CA ILE A 115 3.57 -14.46 -13.33
C ILE A 115 4.59 -14.81 -14.42
N MET A 116 5.89 -14.64 -14.15
CA MET A 116 6.93 -15.01 -15.10
C MET A 116 6.93 -16.51 -15.41
N PHE A 117 6.78 -17.35 -14.38
CA PHE A 117 6.78 -18.80 -14.52
C PHE A 117 5.59 -19.31 -15.36
N LEU A 118 4.40 -18.79 -15.10
CA LEU A 118 3.17 -19.17 -15.80
C LEU A 118 3.12 -18.67 -17.25
N THR A 119 3.75 -17.54 -17.57
CA THR A 119 3.72 -16.96 -18.93
C THR A 119 4.85 -17.43 -19.84
N ARG A 120 5.93 -17.98 -19.27
CA ARG A 120 7.12 -18.42 -20.04
C ARG A 120 7.20 -19.92 -20.26
N LEU A 121 6.38 -20.72 -19.58
CA LEU A 121 6.43 -22.17 -19.64
C LEU A 121 5.13 -22.72 -20.22
N ARG A 122 5.26 -23.66 -21.16
CA ARG A 122 4.12 -24.33 -21.77
C ARG A 122 3.34 -25.21 -20.79
N ASP A 123 4.07 -25.90 -19.90
CA ASP A 123 3.52 -26.68 -18.80
C ASP A 123 4.24 -26.30 -17.50
N PRO A 124 3.75 -25.25 -16.80
CA PRO A 124 4.33 -24.81 -15.54
C PRO A 124 4.24 -25.88 -14.44
N GLY A 125 3.18 -26.68 -14.42
CA GLY A 125 2.97 -27.73 -13.41
C GLY A 125 4.05 -28.80 -13.47
N ALA A 126 4.27 -29.37 -14.65
CA ALA A 126 5.33 -30.37 -14.87
C ALA A 126 6.73 -29.80 -14.57
N LYS A 127 6.96 -28.52 -14.91
CA LYS A 127 8.23 -27.86 -14.59
C LYS A 127 8.43 -27.71 -13.07
N LEU A 128 7.38 -27.35 -12.33
CA LEU A 128 7.43 -27.20 -10.88
C LEU A 128 7.71 -28.55 -10.20
N GLU A 129 7.04 -29.62 -10.63
CA GLU A 129 7.31 -30.98 -10.14
C GLU A 129 8.78 -31.39 -10.36
N THR A 130 9.33 -31.06 -11.54
CA THR A 130 10.74 -31.33 -11.86
C THR A 130 11.67 -30.57 -10.91
N ILE A 131 11.38 -29.30 -10.62
CA ILE A 131 12.16 -28.48 -9.67
C ILE A 131 12.11 -29.08 -8.27
N ILE A 132 10.91 -29.45 -7.79
CA ILE A 132 10.72 -30.07 -6.46
C ILE A 132 11.50 -31.39 -6.36
N ARG A 133 11.42 -32.25 -7.39
CA ARG A 133 12.15 -33.53 -7.42
C ARG A 133 13.66 -33.31 -7.33
N ARG A 134 14.19 -32.35 -8.09
CA ARG A 134 15.62 -31.99 -8.05
C ARG A 134 16.05 -31.40 -6.72
N ALA A 135 15.22 -30.58 -6.09
CA ALA A 135 15.52 -29.99 -4.78
C ALA A 135 15.64 -31.08 -3.70
N LYS A 136 14.71 -32.05 -3.69
CA LYS A 136 14.74 -33.20 -2.77
C LYS A 136 15.97 -34.07 -2.93
N SER A 137 16.50 -34.24 -4.14
CA SER A 137 17.74 -35.00 -4.35
C SER A 137 19.01 -34.27 -3.88
N LEU A 138 18.94 -32.95 -3.66
CA LEU A 138 20.06 -32.12 -3.22
C LEU A 138 20.01 -31.80 -1.72
N SER A 139 18.89 -32.08 -1.05
CA SER A 139 18.78 -32.00 0.41
C SER A 139 19.26 -33.34 0.98
N ILE A 140 20.52 -33.39 1.37
CA ILE A 140 21.08 -34.47 2.20
C ILE A 140 20.50 -34.34 3.61
#